data_AF-A0A7W9Z9C5-F1
#
_entry.id   AF-A0A7W9Z9C5-F1
#
_cell.length_a   1.000
_cell.length_b   1.000
_cell.length_c   1.000
_cell.angle_alpha   90.00
_cell.angle_beta   90.00
_cell.angle_gamma   90.00
#
_symmetry.space_group_name_H-M   'P 1'
#
loop_
_entity.id
_entity.type
_entity.pdbx_description
1 polymer ?
#
loop_
_entity_poly.entity_id
_entity_poly.type
_entity_poly.pdbx_seq_one_letter_code
_entity_poly.pdbx_strand_id
1 'polypeptide(L)'
;MPKIVITGRGEAVPCSGCHAPTGAGMPHTASLTGLPAGYILEQLKAFGDGSRANGDMHAEALSVSDADLQQAAAYFCRLRLASGRAQIIQAAWVPKTHIESWMLVPAMGGGIEAIGDRVIELPVNAEDVRMGDARARFVAYVPPGSIARGRLLVSTGAGETIACTACHGADLRGVANIPPLAGRSPTYITRQLVQFALGNRRGEAAAPMQQEVLHLTLRDMIAAAAYAASLEP
;
A
#
# COMPACT_ATOMS: atom_id res chain seq x y z
N MET A 1 19.99 -0.36 12.23
CA MET A 1 19.10 0.45 11.36
C MET A 1 19.87 1.70 10.95
N PRO A 2 19.89 2.09 9.67
CA PRO A 2 20.68 3.24 9.19
C PRO A 2 20.25 4.57 9.81
N LYS A 3 21.17 5.55 9.91
CA LYS A 3 20.86 6.88 10.46
C LYS A 3 19.77 7.60 9.68
N ILE A 4 19.82 7.56 8.35
CA ILE A 4 18.79 8.18 7.48
C ILE A 4 17.37 7.70 7.85
N VAL A 5 17.22 6.44 8.25
CA VAL A 5 15.90 5.89 8.61
C VAL A 5 15.37 6.48 9.92
N ILE A 6 16.22 6.70 10.93
CA ILE A 6 15.78 7.05 12.30
C ILE A 6 15.84 8.55 12.56
N THR A 7 16.89 9.22 12.07
CA THR A 7 17.19 10.62 12.44
C THR A 7 17.17 11.56 11.23
N GLY A 8 17.07 11.05 10.00
CA GLY A 8 17.25 11.87 8.80
C GLY A 8 18.69 12.33 8.61
N ARG A 9 18.92 13.20 7.63
CA ARG A 9 20.20 13.89 7.40
C ARG A 9 19.97 15.19 6.61
N GLY A 10 20.43 16.32 7.15
CA GLY A 10 20.24 17.61 6.49
C GLY A 10 18.76 17.94 6.38
N GLU A 11 18.28 18.20 5.17
CA GLU A 11 16.86 18.47 4.88
C GLU A 11 16.01 17.18 4.76
N ALA A 12 16.65 16.02 4.61
CA ALA A 12 15.94 14.73 4.54
C ALA A 12 15.42 14.35 5.93
N VAL A 13 14.11 14.11 6.02
CA VAL A 13 13.45 13.73 7.27
C VAL A 13 13.61 12.23 7.54
N PRO A 14 13.54 11.76 8.80
CA PRO A 14 13.64 10.33 9.07
C PRO A 14 12.51 9.54 8.42
N CYS A 15 12.84 8.55 7.59
CA CYS A 15 11.86 7.68 6.92
C CYS A 15 10.90 7.02 7.93
N SER A 16 11.41 6.69 9.13
CA SER A 16 10.62 6.05 10.19
C SER A 16 9.52 6.93 10.74
N GLY A 17 9.59 8.26 10.57
CA GLY A 17 8.55 9.19 11.01
C GLY A 17 7.20 8.94 10.34
N CYS A 18 7.21 8.51 9.07
CA CYS A 18 5.98 8.24 8.31
C CYS A 18 5.80 6.74 7.98
N HIS A 19 6.90 6.01 7.79
CA HIS A 19 6.86 4.60 7.37
C HIS A 19 7.09 3.61 8.54
N ALA A 20 7.22 4.10 9.76
CA ALA A 20 7.65 3.35 10.94
C ALA A 20 9.10 2.80 10.83
N PRO A 21 9.80 2.54 11.94
CA PRO A 21 11.16 1.98 11.91
C PRO A 21 11.28 0.63 11.21
N THR A 22 10.20 -0.14 11.17
CA THR A 22 10.11 -1.44 10.48
C THR A 22 9.71 -1.32 9.01
N GLY A 23 9.43 -0.10 8.53
CA GLY A 23 8.87 0.13 7.20
C GLY A 23 7.42 -0.32 7.06
N ALA A 24 6.74 -0.68 8.15
CA ALA A 24 5.38 -1.20 8.07
C ALA A 24 4.41 -0.15 7.49
N GLY A 25 4.67 1.14 7.65
CA GLY A 25 3.77 2.21 7.20
C GLY A 25 2.42 2.17 7.91
N MET A 26 1.41 2.81 7.35
CA MET A 26 0.01 2.88 7.82
C MET A 26 -0.91 2.74 6.60
N PRO A 27 -2.23 2.54 6.69
CA PRO A 27 -3.08 2.45 5.51
C PRO A 27 -2.92 3.63 4.51
N HIS A 28 -2.59 4.82 5.02
CA HIS A 28 -2.29 6.01 4.22
C HIS A 28 -0.82 6.13 3.77
N THR A 29 0.15 5.44 4.37
CA THR A 29 1.57 5.43 3.96
C THR A 29 2.01 4.07 3.42
N ALA A 30 2.88 4.03 2.40
CA ALA A 30 3.31 2.75 1.85
C ALA A 30 4.04 1.89 2.91
N SER A 31 3.78 0.58 2.95
CA SER A 31 4.71 -0.34 3.59
C SER A 31 5.95 -0.49 2.72
N LEU A 32 7.12 -0.19 3.26
CA LEU A 32 8.44 -0.38 2.64
C LEU A 32 9.04 -1.76 2.96
N THR A 33 8.55 -2.40 4.02
CA THR A 33 9.01 -3.72 4.50
C THR A 33 9.02 -4.75 3.38
N GLY A 34 10.20 -5.31 3.08
CA GLY A 34 10.35 -6.39 2.11
C GLY A 34 10.13 -6.00 0.65
N LEU A 35 10.07 -4.69 0.33
CA LEU A 35 10.08 -4.27 -1.06
C LEU A 35 11.49 -4.44 -1.67
N PRO A 36 11.61 -4.83 -2.95
CA PRO A 36 12.91 -4.91 -3.61
C PRO A 36 13.67 -3.57 -3.51
N ALA A 37 14.96 -3.61 -3.23
CA ALA A 37 15.77 -2.39 -3.12
C ALA A 37 15.70 -1.56 -4.41
N GLY A 38 15.83 -2.18 -5.58
CA GLY A 38 15.71 -1.50 -6.87
C GLY A 38 14.36 -0.81 -7.05
N TYR A 39 13.26 -1.45 -6.61
CA TYR A 39 11.92 -0.88 -6.66
C TYR A 39 11.82 0.35 -5.75
N ILE A 40 12.37 0.30 -4.53
CA ILE A 40 12.40 1.47 -3.63
C ILE A 40 13.14 2.65 -4.31
N LEU A 41 14.31 2.40 -4.90
CA LEU A 41 15.09 3.43 -5.59
C LEU A 41 14.31 4.03 -6.77
N GLU A 42 13.71 3.18 -7.59
CA GLU A 42 12.89 3.59 -8.74
C GLU A 42 11.67 4.42 -8.31
N GLN A 43 11.02 4.04 -7.21
CA GLN A 43 9.89 4.80 -6.69
C GLN A 43 10.29 6.18 -6.18
N LEU A 44 11.44 6.31 -5.52
CA LEU A 44 11.94 7.62 -5.08
C LEU A 44 12.33 8.51 -6.25
N LYS A 45 12.97 7.94 -7.29
CA LYS A 45 13.20 8.67 -8.55
C LYS A 45 11.89 9.19 -9.15
N ALA A 46 10.86 8.34 -9.21
CA ALA A 46 9.55 8.70 -9.74
C ALA A 46 8.84 9.78 -8.91
N PHE A 47 9.04 9.80 -7.58
CA PHE A 47 8.56 10.90 -6.75
C PHE A 47 9.33 12.20 -7.03
N GLY A 48 10.65 12.14 -7.14
CA GLY A 48 11.50 13.30 -7.41
C GLY A 48 11.24 13.96 -8.77
N ASP A 49 11.02 13.17 -9.82
CA ASP A 49 10.70 13.68 -11.16
C ASP A 49 9.22 14.01 -11.37
N GLY A 50 8.38 13.77 -10.36
CA GLY A 50 6.94 14.06 -10.38
C GLY A 50 6.11 13.13 -11.26
N SER A 51 6.68 12.04 -11.80
CA SER A 51 5.94 10.98 -12.49
C SER A 51 5.07 10.16 -11.53
N ARG A 52 5.37 10.20 -10.23
CA ARG A 52 4.52 9.71 -9.15
C ARG A 52 4.12 10.86 -8.22
N ALA A 53 2.86 11.23 -8.22
CA ALA A 53 2.35 12.35 -7.44
C ALA A 53 2.23 12.01 -5.94
N ASN A 54 2.99 12.72 -5.10
CA ASN A 54 2.79 12.84 -3.65
C ASN A 54 3.67 13.99 -3.13
N GLY A 55 3.09 15.00 -2.48
CA GLY A 55 3.84 16.19 -2.06
C GLY A 55 4.96 15.89 -1.08
N ASP A 56 4.67 15.11 -0.04
CA ASP A 56 5.64 14.77 1.02
C ASP A 56 6.82 13.97 0.46
N MET A 57 6.53 12.92 -0.32
CA MET A 57 7.55 12.07 -0.92
C MET A 57 8.30 12.76 -2.06
N HIS A 58 7.69 13.72 -2.76
CA HIS A 58 8.39 14.55 -3.75
C HIS A 58 9.44 15.41 -3.06
N ALA A 59 9.07 16.11 -1.99
CA ALA A 59 10.02 16.90 -1.20
C ALA A 59 11.15 16.03 -0.63
N GLU A 60 10.80 14.88 -0.03
CA GLU A 60 11.81 13.96 0.53
C GLU A 60 12.74 13.39 -0.55
N ALA A 61 12.21 13.05 -1.74
CA ALA A 61 13.01 12.54 -2.85
C ALA A 61 14.03 13.55 -3.39
N LEU A 62 13.75 14.85 -3.26
CA LEU A 62 14.69 15.91 -3.63
C LEU A 62 15.74 16.18 -2.55
N SER A 63 15.42 15.88 -1.29
CA SER A 63 16.28 16.15 -0.13
C SER A 63 17.25 15.01 0.21
N VAL A 64 16.88 13.76 -0.08
CA VAL A 64 17.70 12.59 0.28
C VAL A 64 18.86 12.38 -0.70
N SER A 65 20.07 12.18 -0.19
CA SER A 65 21.22 11.84 -1.03
C SER A 65 21.16 10.41 -1.58
N ASP A 66 21.73 10.16 -2.75
CA ASP A 66 21.79 8.81 -3.34
C ASP A 66 22.40 7.77 -2.39
N ALA A 67 23.46 8.15 -1.67
CA ALA A 67 24.13 7.25 -0.73
C ALA A 67 23.24 6.91 0.49
N ASP A 68 22.43 7.86 0.96
CA ASP A 68 21.49 7.60 2.05
C ASP A 68 20.28 6.81 1.56
N LEU A 69 19.79 7.10 0.35
CA LEU A 69 18.70 6.36 -0.26
C LEU A 69 19.07 4.88 -0.49
N GLN A 70 20.29 4.60 -0.94
CA GLN A 70 20.80 3.22 -1.04
C GLN A 70 20.82 2.50 0.32
N GLN A 71 21.23 3.19 1.40
CA GLN A 71 21.22 2.61 2.75
C GLN A 71 19.78 2.32 3.23
N ALA A 72 18.84 3.23 2.97
CA ALA A 72 17.43 3.04 3.32
C ALA A 72 16.81 1.88 2.53
N ALA A 73 17.04 1.82 1.22
CA ALA A 73 16.55 0.74 0.36
C ALA A 73 17.11 -0.63 0.79
N ALA A 74 18.42 -0.71 1.04
CA ALA A 74 19.06 -1.93 1.55
C ALA A 74 18.52 -2.34 2.93
N TYR A 75 18.13 -1.38 3.76
CA TYR A 75 17.54 -1.64 5.06
C TYR A 75 16.11 -2.20 4.98
N PHE A 76 15.23 -1.59 4.21
CA PHE A 76 13.83 -2.02 4.15
C PHE A 76 13.64 -3.32 3.35
N CYS A 77 14.45 -3.54 2.31
CA CYS A 77 14.38 -4.73 1.46
C CYS A 77 14.63 -6.05 2.22
N ARG A 78 15.45 -6.01 3.28
CA ARG A 78 15.76 -7.20 4.09
C ARG A 78 14.75 -7.48 5.21
N LEU A 79 13.77 -6.61 5.40
CA LEU A 79 12.75 -6.81 6.44
C LEU A 79 11.63 -7.70 5.92
N ARG A 80 10.99 -8.46 6.82
CA ARG A 80 9.85 -9.32 6.49
C ARG A 80 8.55 -8.66 6.92
N LEU A 81 7.58 -8.59 6.01
CA LEU A 81 6.24 -8.12 6.34
C LEU A 81 5.57 -9.11 7.29
N ALA A 82 5.02 -8.60 8.39
CA ALA A 82 4.36 -9.43 9.38
C ALA A 82 3.02 -9.95 8.85
N SER A 83 2.80 -11.26 8.98
CA SER A 83 1.52 -11.91 8.71
C SER A 83 0.40 -11.34 9.60
N GLY A 84 -0.83 -11.38 9.07
CA GLY A 84 -2.03 -10.99 9.80
C GLY A 84 -2.03 -9.53 10.28
N ARG A 85 -1.41 -8.61 9.53
CA ARG A 85 -1.40 -7.19 9.90
C ARG A 85 -2.76 -6.53 9.69
N ALA A 86 -3.44 -6.86 8.61
CA ALA A 86 -4.81 -6.48 8.35
C ALA A 86 -5.68 -7.74 8.31
N GLN A 87 -6.74 -7.77 9.13
CA GLN A 87 -7.79 -8.77 9.01
C GLN A 87 -8.80 -8.28 7.97
N ILE A 88 -9.03 -9.08 6.92
CA ILE A 88 -9.99 -8.73 5.87
C ILE A 88 -11.38 -9.24 6.25
N ILE A 89 -12.36 -8.34 6.31
CA ILE A 89 -13.76 -8.66 6.60
C ILE A 89 -14.62 -8.23 5.42
N GLN A 90 -15.39 -9.18 4.86
CA GLN A 90 -16.39 -8.88 3.85
C GLN A 90 -17.72 -8.53 4.51
N ALA A 91 -18.16 -7.28 4.44
CA ALA A 91 -19.37 -6.83 5.13
C ALA A 91 -20.16 -5.83 4.29
N ALA A 92 -21.50 -6.00 4.22
CA ALA A 92 -22.38 -5.05 3.54
C ALA A 92 -22.56 -3.74 4.34
N TRP A 93 -22.39 -3.82 5.66
CA TRP A 93 -22.53 -2.72 6.60
C TRP A 93 -21.26 -2.60 7.44
N VAL A 94 -20.78 -1.37 7.61
CA VAL A 94 -19.54 -1.05 8.31
C VAL A 94 -19.80 0.03 9.37
N PRO A 95 -18.96 0.15 10.40
CA PRO A 95 -19.03 1.27 11.33
C PRO A 95 -18.95 2.59 10.56
N LYS A 96 -19.73 3.58 10.97
CA LYS A 96 -19.50 4.96 10.52
C LYS A 96 -18.13 5.41 10.99
N THR A 97 -17.43 6.17 10.16
CA THR A 97 -16.06 6.61 10.42
C THR A 97 -15.89 8.11 10.31
N HIS A 98 -14.87 8.63 10.97
CA HIS A 98 -14.37 9.98 10.74
C HIS A 98 -12.84 9.95 10.63
N ILE A 99 -12.25 11.04 10.16
CA ILE A 99 -10.79 11.17 10.08
C ILE A 99 -10.28 11.76 11.39
N GLU A 100 -9.38 11.03 12.04
CA GLU A 100 -8.60 11.47 13.19
C GLU A 100 -7.13 11.13 12.92
N SER A 101 -6.22 12.10 13.07
CA SER A 101 -4.78 11.88 12.86
C SER A 101 -4.44 11.16 11.55
N TRP A 102 -5.05 11.59 10.44
CA TRP A 102 -4.87 11.02 9.09
C TRP A 102 -5.34 9.56 8.92
N MET A 103 -6.16 9.06 9.83
CA MET A 103 -6.74 7.72 9.78
C MET A 103 -8.26 7.73 9.86
N LEU A 104 -8.88 6.72 9.25
CA LEU A 104 -10.25 6.40 9.55
C LEU A 104 -10.32 5.70 10.91
N VAL A 105 -11.15 6.24 11.80
CA VAL A 105 -11.49 5.64 13.08
C VAL A 105 -13.01 5.61 13.26
N PRO A 106 -13.56 4.69 14.07
CA PRO A 106 -15.00 4.66 14.36
C PRO A 106 -15.52 6.03 14.83
N ALA A 107 -16.67 6.44 14.34
CA ALA A 107 -17.33 7.68 14.76
C ALA A 107 -17.67 7.61 16.25
N MET A 108 -17.46 8.71 16.99
CA MET A 108 -17.75 8.76 18.44
C MET A 108 -19.22 8.45 18.78
N GLY A 109 -20.16 8.81 17.91
CA GLY A 109 -21.58 8.49 18.05
C GLY A 109 -21.96 7.07 17.61
N GLY A 110 -20.98 6.27 17.17
CA GLY A 110 -21.19 4.94 16.62
C GLY A 110 -22.04 4.93 15.35
N GLY A 111 -22.80 3.85 15.19
CA GLY A 111 -23.67 3.61 14.04
C GLY A 111 -22.99 2.85 12.90
N ILE A 112 -23.82 2.39 11.97
CA ILE A 112 -23.40 1.65 10.78
C ILE A 112 -23.88 2.34 9.51
N GLU A 113 -23.18 2.10 8.41
CA GLU A 113 -23.51 2.56 7.07
C GLU A 113 -23.23 1.47 6.03
N ALA A 114 -23.92 1.52 4.89
CA ALA A 114 -23.69 0.58 3.80
C ALA A 114 -22.30 0.82 3.18
N ILE A 115 -21.51 -0.23 2.97
CA ILE A 115 -20.12 -0.07 2.51
C ILE A 115 -20.02 0.50 1.09
N GLY A 116 -20.93 0.14 0.19
CA GLY A 116 -20.84 0.50 -1.24
C GLY A 116 -19.56 -0.05 -1.89
N ASP A 117 -18.97 0.68 -2.82
CA ASP A 117 -17.68 0.34 -3.44
C ASP A 117 -16.53 1.02 -2.68
N ARG A 118 -16.38 0.73 -1.38
CA ARG A 118 -15.33 1.31 -0.52
C ARG A 118 -14.52 0.23 0.18
N VAL A 119 -13.25 0.56 0.45
CA VAL A 119 -12.41 -0.14 1.44
C VAL A 119 -12.35 0.74 2.68
N ILE A 120 -12.73 0.20 3.83
CA ILE A 120 -12.66 0.90 5.12
C ILE A 120 -11.69 0.14 6.02
N GLU A 121 -10.49 0.69 6.19
CA GLU A 121 -9.43 0.08 7.00
C GLU A 121 -9.22 0.86 8.29
N LEU A 122 -9.57 0.23 9.41
CA LEU A 122 -9.57 0.83 10.75
C LEU A 122 -8.49 0.21 11.61
N PRO A 123 -7.84 0.97 12.51
CA PRO A 123 -6.98 0.39 13.51
C PRO A 123 -7.80 -0.47 14.48
N VAL A 124 -7.24 -1.62 14.89
CA VAL A 124 -7.81 -2.43 15.99
C VAL A 124 -7.76 -1.63 17.29
N ASN A 125 -6.67 -0.89 17.50
CA ASN A 125 -6.50 0.07 18.58
C ASN A 125 -5.93 1.38 18.02
N ALA A 126 -6.67 2.47 18.15
CA ALA A 126 -6.26 3.78 17.65
C ALA A 126 -5.01 4.31 18.37
N GLU A 127 -4.81 3.94 19.64
CA GLU A 127 -3.65 4.40 20.42
C GLU A 127 -2.34 3.81 19.90
N ASP A 128 -2.34 2.54 19.48
CA ASP A 128 -1.15 1.89 18.91
C ASP A 128 -0.64 2.67 17.70
N VAL A 129 -1.54 3.17 16.86
CA VAL A 129 -1.15 3.98 15.70
C VAL A 129 -0.74 5.39 16.10
N ARG A 130 -1.44 6.02 17.05
CA ARG A 130 -1.09 7.36 17.57
C ARG A 130 0.33 7.38 18.14
N MET A 131 0.72 6.31 18.80
CA MET A 131 2.06 6.11 19.36
C MET A 131 3.09 5.64 18.33
N GLY A 132 2.69 5.43 17.07
CA GLY A 132 3.57 4.96 16.01
C GLY A 132 4.06 3.51 16.21
N ASP A 133 3.30 2.66 16.90
CA ASP A 133 3.67 1.25 17.10
C ASP A 133 3.70 0.54 15.74
N ALA A 134 4.89 0.08 15.37
CA ALA A 134 5.14 -0.71 14.18
C ALA A 134 4.33 -2.02 14.11
N ARG A 135 3.76 -2.48 15.24
CA ARG A 135 2.95 -3.70 15.36
C ARG A 135 1.44 -3.43 15.30
N ALA A 136 1.02 -2.18 15.09
CA ALA A 136 -0.39 -1.84 14.95
C ALA A 136 -1.09 -2.74 13.93
N ARG A 137 -2.26 -3.25 14.33
CA ARG A 137 -3.12 -4.15 13.57
C ARG A 137 -4.33 -3.39 13.04
N PHE A 138 -4.88 -3.88 11.93
CA PHE A 138 -6.00 -3.25 11.25
C PHE A 138 -7.11 -4.25 10.96
N VAL A 139 -8.33 -3.76 10.87
CA VAL A 139 -9.48 -4.45 10.29
C VAL A 139 -9.83 -3.72 9.00
N ALA A 140 -9.73 -4.42 7.86
CA ALA A 140 -10.10 -3.88 6.56
C ALA A 140 -11.44 -4.47 6.12
N TYR A 141 -12.47 -3.64 6.15
CA TYR A 141 -13.77 -3.96 5.60
C TYR A 141 -13.77 -3.75 4.09
N VAL A 142 -14.26 -4.74 3.36
CA VAL A 142 -14.40 -4.74 1.90
C VAL A 142 -15.80 -5.24 1.51
N PRO A 143 -16.28 -4.94 0.28
CA PRO A 143 -17.60 -5.37 -0.15
C PRO A 143 -17.78 -6.90 -0.13
N PRO A 144 -19.00 -7.40 0.12
CA PRO A 144 -19.29 -8.83 0.01
C PRO A 144 -18.90 -9.39 -1.36
N GLY A 145 -18.20 -10.53 -1.35
CA GLY A 145 -17.75 -11.22 -2.57
C GLY A 145 -16.42 -10.71 -3.15
N SER A 146 -15.81 -9.66 -2.58
CA SER A 146 -14.56 -9.09 -3.09
C SER A 146 -13.40 -10.07 -3.16
N ILE A 147 -13.22 -10.97 -2.19
CA ILE A 147 -12.13 -11.97 -2.20
C ILE A 147 -12.32 -12.98 -3.33
N ALA A 148 -13.55 -13.46 -3.56
CA ALA A 148 -13.84 -14.43 -4.62
C ALA A 148 -13.66 -13.80 -6.01
N ARG A 149 -14.20 -12.59 -6.22
CA ARG A 149 -14.00 -11.82 -7.45
C ARG A 149 -12.51 -11.52 -7.67
N GLY A 150 -11.82 -11.07 -6.63
CA GLY A 150 -10.40 -10.73 -6.68
C GLY A 150 -9.54 -11.93 -7.04
N ARG A 151 -9.81 -13.10 -6.47
CA ARG A 151 -9.11 -14.34 -6.82
C ARG A 151 -9.24 -14.65 -8.31
N LEU A 152 -10.45 -14.58 -8.86
CA LEU A 152 -10.69 -14.83 -10.28
C LEU A 152 -9.90 -13.84 -11.16
N LEU A 153 -10.04 -12.55 -10.87
CA LEU A 153 -9.35 -11.48 -11.60
C LEU A 153 -7.82 -11.63 -11.54
N VAL A 154 -7.27 -11.82 -10.34
CA VAL A 154 -5.82 -11.94 -10.13
C VAL A 154 -5.23 -13.17 -10.82
N SER A 155 -5.96 -14.29 -10.83
CA SER A 155 -5.44 -15.57 -11.33
C SER A 155 -5.62 -15.73 -12.85
N THR A 156 -6.59 -15.05 -13.44
CA THR A 156 -6.98 -15.29 -14.84
C THR A 156 -7.05 -14.01 -15.69
N GLY A 157 -6.99 -12.85 -15.06
CA GLY A 157 -7.31 -11.57 -15.72
C GLY A 157 -8.80 -11.34 -15.95
N ALA A 158 -9.64 -12.36 -15.72
CA ALA A 158 -11.10 -12.33 -15.92
C ALA A 158 -11.57 -11.84 -17.31
N GLY A 159 -10.71 -11.91 -18.33
CA GLY A 159 -10.97 -11.36 -19.66
C GLY A 159 -10.80 -9.85 -19.78
N GLU A 160 -10.49 -9.16 -18.69
CA GLU A 160 -10.30 -7.71 -18.63
C GLU A 160 -8.83 -7.32 -18.84
N THR A 161 -7.90 -8.11 -18.29
CA THR A 161 -6.49 -7.73 -18.12
C THR A 161 -5.62 -8.99 -18.20
N ILE A 162 -4.28 -8.88 -18.21
CA ILE A 162 -3.47 -10.09 -17.99
C ILE A 162 -3.52 -10.49 -16.51
N ALA A 163 -3.43 -11.79 -16.24
CA ALA A 163 -3.42 -12.27 -14.86
C ALA A 163 -2.30 -11.60 -14.05
N CYS A 164 -2.63 -10.98 -12.92
CA CYS A 164 -1.65 -10.26 -12.10
C CYS A 164 -0.50 -11.19 -11.65
N THR A 165 -0.81 -12.47 -11.45
CA THR A 165 0.14 -13.52 -11.09
C THR A 165 1.23 -13.77 -12.15
N ALA A 166 0.98 -13.39 -13.41
CA ALA A 166 1.98 -13.51 -14.49
C ALA A 166 3.20 -12.61 -14.26
N CYS A 167 3.02 -11.47 -13.57
CA CYS A 167 4.08 -10.52 -13.30
C CYS A 167 4.45 -10.44 -11.82
N HIS A 168 3.46 -10.42 -10.92
CA HIS A 168 3.66 -10.29 -9.47
C HIS A 168 3.98 -11.61 -8.77
N GLY A 169 4.12 -12.72 -9.51
CA GLY A 169 4.37 -14.06 -8.99
C GLY A 169 3.09 -14.82 -8.66
N ALA A 170 3.17 -16.15 -8.66
CA ALA A 170 2.01 -17.04 -8.50
C ALA A 170 1.23 -16.83 -7.20
N ASP A 171 1.93 -16.41 -6.14
CA ASP A 171 1.38 -16.12 -4.81
C ASP A 171 1.40 -14.62 -4.47
N LEU A 172 1.64 -13.75 -5.47
CA LEU A 172 1.76 -12.30 -5.32
C LEU A 172 2.90 -11.84 -4.38
N ARG A 173 3.93 -12.65 -4.15
CA ARG A 173 5.12 -12.28 -3.36
C ARG A 173 6.18 -11.49 -4.13
N GLY A 174 5.89 -11.11 -5.38
CA GLY A 174 6.81 -10.36 -6.23
C GLY A 174 7.90 -11.24 -6.83
N VAL A 175 8.51 -10.76 -7.91
CA VAL A 175 9.60 -11.43 -8.62
C VAL A 175 10.61 -10.36 -9.05
N ALA A 176 11.89 -10.56 -8.73
CA ALA A 176 12.96 -9.61 -9.02
C ALA A 176 12.61 -8.18 -8.55
N ASN A 177 12.45 -7.22 -9.47
CA ASN A 177 12.10 -5.84 -9.15
C ASN A 177 10.58 -5.57 -9.09
N ILE A 178 9.75 -6.55 -9.45
CA ILE A 178 8.29 -6.41 -9.39
C ILE A 178 7.85 -6.55 -7.92
N PRO A 179 7.12 -5.57 -7.36
CA PRO A 179 6.85 -5.53 -5.94
C PRO A 179 5.86 -6.64 -5.50
N PRO A 180 6.03 -7.19 -4.28
CA PRO A 180 5.02 -8.02 -3.64
C PRO A 180 3.73 -7.25 -3.40
N LEU A 181 2.59 -7.92 -3.55
CA LEU A 181 1.26 -7.41 -3.19
C LEU A 181 0.64 -8.19 -2.02
N ALA A 182 1.05 -9.45 -1.81
CA ALA A 182 0.52 -10.32 -0.78
C ALA A 182 0.64 -9.71 0.63
N GLY A 183 -0.45 -9.76 1.40
CA GLY A 183 -0.51 -9.29 2.79
C GLY A 183 -0.39 -7.77 2.98
N ARG A 184 -0.30 -6.98 1.91
CA ARG A 184 -0.24 -5.50 1.98
C ARG A 184 -1.63 -4.88 2.12
N SER A 185 -1.68 -3.66 2.66
CA SER A 185 -2.93 -2.94 2.90
C SER A 185 -3.80 -2.86 1.64
N PRO A 186 -5.09 -3.27 1.71
CA PRO A 186 -6.00 -3.16 0.58
C PRO A 186 -6.33 -1.70 0.25
N THR A 187 -6.33 -0.81 1.26
CA THR A 187 -6.46 0.64 1.04
C THR A 187 -5.32 1.17 0.19
N TYR A 188 -4.09 0.79 0.52
CA TYR A 188 -2.91 1.20 -0.23
C TYR A 188 -2.95 0.68 -1.68
N ILE A 189 -3.22 -0.62 -1.87
CA ILE A 189 -3.26 -1.25 -3.20
C ILE A 189 -4.34 -0.61 -4.06
N THR A 190 -5.58 -0.48 -3.53
CA THR A 190 -6.70 0.16 -4.25
C THR A 190 -6.31 1.57 -4.68
N ARG A 191 -5.73 2.36 -3.77
CA ARG A 191 -5.25 3.69 -4.09
C ARG A 191 -4.20 3.65 -5.20
N GLN A 192 -3.24 2.73 -5.18
CA GLN A 192 -2.22 2.68 -6.25
C GLN A 192 -2.85 2.38 -7.61
N LEU A 193 -3.78 1.43 -7.70
CA LEU A 193 -4.49 1.11 -8.94
C LEU A 193 -5.24 2.33 -9.49
N VAL A 194 -5.95 3.05 -8.62
CA VAL A 194 -6.62 4.30 -8.99
C VAL A 194 -5.62 5.37 -9.45
N GLN A 195 -4.47 5.51 -8.78
CA GLN A 195 -3.45 6.51 -9.18
C GLN A 195 -2.81 6.20 -10.54
N PHE A 196 -2.65 4.92 -10.90
CA PHE A 196 -2.26 4.53 -12.26
C PHE A 196 -3.33 4.91 -13.29
N ALA A 197 -4.60 4.60 -12.98
CA ALA A 197 -5.73 4.87 -13.88
C ALA A 197 -5.95 6.37 -14.13
N LEU A 198 -5.69 7.20 -13.11
CA LEU A 198 -5.77 8.66 -13.20
C LEU A 198 -4.52 9.31 -13.82
N GLY A 199 -3.46 8.55 -14.14
CA GLY A 199 -2.21 9.09 -14.70
C GLY A 199 -1.32 9.85 -13.69
N ASN A 200 -1.68 9.82 -12.41
CA ASN A 200 -0.89 10.39 -11.31
C ASN A 200 0.31 9.52 -10.93
N ARG A 201 0.36 8.28 -11.43
CA ARG A 201 1.52 7.39 -11.41
C ARG A 201 1.79 6.92 -12.83
N ARG A 202 2.82 7.49 -13.46
CA ARG A 202 3.15 7.34 -14.89
C ARG A 202 4.65 7.13 -15.10
N GLY A 203 5.07 7.05 -16.36
CA GLY A 203 6.46 6.82 -16.76
C GLY A 203 6.72 5.35 -17.14
N GLU A 204 7.91 5.07 -17.63
CA GLU A 204 8.27 3.76 -18.21
C GLU A 204 7.99 2.60 -17.24
N ALA A 205 8.45 2.71 -15.99
CA ALA A 205 8.24 1.68 -14.97
C ALA A 205 6.77 1.50 -14.56
N ALA A 206 5.94 2.53 -14.73
CA ALA A 206 4.51 2.49 -14.44
C ALA A 206 3.67 2.00 -15.63
N ALA A 207 4.21 2.08 -16.86
CA ALA A 207 3.46 1.86 -18.09
C ALA A 207 2.73 0.50 -18.13
N PRO A 208 3.32 -0.63 -17.71
CA PRO A 208 2.59 -1.91 -17.66
C PRO A 208 1.35 -1.82 -16.77
N MET A 209 1.50 -1.30 -15.56
CA MET A 209 0.37 -1.14 -14.64
C MET A 209 -0.67 -0.14 -15.16
N GLN A 210 -0.26 0.90 -15.89
CA GLN A 210 -1.19 1.82 -16.55
C GLN A 210 -2.02 1.11 -17.62
N GLN A 211 -1.47 0.15 -18.37
CA GLN A 211 -2.25 -0.63 -19.33
C GLN A 211 -3.25 -1.54 -18.63
N GLU A 212 -2.84 -2.24 -17.58
CA GLU A 212 -3.73 -3.17 -16.87
C GLU A 212 -4.96 -2.45 -16.27
N VAL A 213 -4.76 -1.30 -15.62
CA VAL A 213 -5.85 -0.60 -14.92
C VAL A 213 -6.87 0.07 -15.84
N LEU A 214 -6.57 0.25 -17.14
CA LEU A 214 -7.53 0.81 -18.12
C LEU A 214 -8.77 -0.07 -18.28
N HIS A 215 -8.64 -1.36 -17.97
CA HIS A 215 -9.69 -2.35 -18.12
C HIS A 215 -10.37 -2.72 -16.79
N LEU A 216 -9.99 -2.06 -15.70
CA LEU A 216 -10.50 -2.38 -14.37
C LEU A 216 -11.52 -1.34 -13.92
N THR A 217 -12.68 -1.80 -13.43
CA THR A 217 -13.59 -0.94 -12.68
C THR A 217 -13.05 -0.67 -11.27
N LEU A 218 -13.56 0.34 -10.57
CA LEU A 218 -13.23 0.54 -9.15
C LEU A 218 -13.51 -0.73 -8.32
N ARG A 219 -14.60 -1.44 -8.62
CA ARG A 219 -14.96 -2.68 -7.95
C ARG A 219 -13.95 -3.79 -8.21
N ASP A 220 -13.33 -3.84 -9.39
CA ASP A 220 -12.23 -4.75 -9.72
C ASP A 220 -10.97 -4.42 -8.94
N MET A 221 -10.60 -3.14 -8.88
CA MET A 221 -9.44 -2.68 -8.12
C MET A 221 -9.58 -3.03 -6.63
N ILE A 222 -10.76 -2.80 -6.05
CA ILE A 222 -11.08 -3.18 -4.67
C ILE A 222 -11.02 -4.69 -4.47
N ALA A 223 -11.57 -5.47 -5.41
CA ALA A 223 -11.56 -6.92 -5.33
C ALA A 223 -10.13 -7.50 -5.41
N ALA A 224 -9.32 -7.01 -6.35
CA ALA A 224 -7.91 -7.40 -6.47
C ALA A 224 -7.13 -7.07 -5.19
N ALA A 225 -7.33 -5.86 -4.65
CA ALA A 225 -6.70 -5.43 -3.39
C ALA A 225 -7.14 -6.28 -2.20
N ALA A 226 -8.43 -6.59 -2.08
CA ALA A 226 -8.97 -7.44 -1.03
C ALA A 226 -8.39 -8.86 -1.07
N TYR A 227 -8.29 -9.45 -2.27
CA TYR A 227 -7.70 -10.77 -2.43
C TYR A 227 -6.20 -10.76 -2.10
N ALA A 228 -5.43 -9.83 -2.66
CA ALA A 228 -3.99 -9.72 -2.38
C ALA A 228 -3.71 -9.52 -0.89
N ALA A 229 -4.47 -8.66 -0.21
CA ALA A 229 -4.34 -8.41 1.22
C ALA A 229 -4.72 -9.62 2.09
N SER A 230 -5.56 -10.53 1.58
CA SER A 230 -5.95 -11.77 2.27
C SER A 230 -4.89 -12.88 2.20
N LEU A 231 -3.85 -12.72 1.36
CA LEU A 231 -2.77 -13.68 1.23
C LEU A 231 -1.70 -13.47 2.30
N GLU A 232 -0.99 -14.55 2.62
CA GLU A 232 0.20 -14.49 3.47
C GLU A 232 1.35 -13.80 2.72
N PRO A 233 2.06 -12.84 3.35
CA PRO A 233 3.17 -12.14 2.73
C PRO A 233 4.40 -13.04 2.45
#